data_AF-A0ABD0Z7R8-F1
#
_entry.id   AF-A0ABD0Z7R8-F1
#
_cell.length_a   1.000
_cell.length_b   1.000
_cell.length_c   1.000
_cell.angle_alpha   90.00
_cell.angle_beta   90.00
_cell.angle_gamma   90.00
#
_symmetry.space_group_name_H-M   'P 1'
#
loop_
_entity.id
_entity.type
_entity.pdbx_description
1 polymer ?
#
loop_
_entity_poly.entity_id
_entity_poly.type
_entity_poly.pdbx_seq_one_letter_code
_entity_poly.pdbx_strand_id
1 'polypeptide(L)' 'MEWGEEEKVGVLVDREGVKNAVEELMGESDDAKERRKRVRELGELAHKAVEVGGSSHSNITLFLQDIMQQVKSKN' A
#
# COMPACT_ATOMS: atom_id res chain seq x y z
N MET A 1 -11.19 -12.51 15.51
CA MET A 1 -12.52 -12.02 15.87
C MET A 1 -13.46 -13.19 15.71
N GLU A 2 -13.91 -13.78 16.81
CA GLU A 2 -14.92 -14.84 16.78
C GLU A 2 -16.29 -14.17 16.76
N TRP A 3 -17.15 -14.60 15.85
CA TRP A 3 -18.54 -14.13 15.76
C TRP A 3 -19.31 -14.57 17.01
N GLY A 4 -20.11 -13.68 17.61
CA GLY A 4 -20.84 -13.94 18.86
C GLY A 4 -20.14 -13.49 20.14
N GLU A 5 -18.90 -12.98 20.07
CA GLU A 5 -18.21 -12.34 21.20
C GLU A 5 -18.15 -10.80 21.08
N GLU A 6 -19.00 -10.19 20.24
CA GLU A 6 -18.93 -8.76 19.95
C GLU A 6 -19.10 -7.88 21.20
N GLU A 7 -19.91 -8.32 22.17
CA GLU A 7 -20.08 -7.60 23.46
C GLU A 7 -18.79 -7.50 24.28
N LYS A 8 -17.88 -8.49 24.20
CA LYS A 8 -16.62 -8.46 24.96
C LYS A 8 -15.64 -7.44 24.40
N VAL A 9 -15.69 -7.21 23.08
CA VAL A 9 -14.84 -6.23 22.37
C VAL A 9 -15.44 -4.83 22.46
N GLY A 10 -16.77 -4.73 22.49
CA GLY A 10 -17.49 -3.46 22.49
C GLY A 10 -17.36 -2.69 21.17
N VAL A 11 -17.92 -1.48 21.13
CA VAL A 11 -17.81 -0.59 19.97
C VAL A 11 -16.47 0.15 20.02
N LEU A 12 -15.53 -0.23 19.15
CA LEU A 12 -14.20 0.39 19.08
C LEU A 12 -14.18 1.73 18.33
N VAL A 13 -15.08 1.89 17.35
CA VAL A 13 -15.24 3.12 16.57
C VAL A 13 -16.72 3.41 16.47
N ASP A 14 -17.11 4.61 16.90
CA ASP A 14 -18.50 5.04 16.83
C ASP A 14 -18.90 5.47 15.41
N ARG A 15 -20.20 5.63 15.21
CA ARG A 15 -20.76 6.00 13.90
C ARG A 15 -20.25 7.36 13.42
N GLU A 16 -20.06 8.32 14.32
CA GLU A 16 -19.62 9.66 13.94
C GLU A 16 -18.16 9.66 13.51
N GLY A 17 -17.30 8.89 14.19
CA GLY A 17 -15.91 8.67 13.78
C GLY A 17 -15.81 8.06 12.38
N VAL A 18 -16.63 7.06 12.07
CA VAL A 18 -16.69 6.48 10.71
C VAL A 18 -17.15 7.53 9.69
N LYS A 19 -18.20 8.29 10.00
CA LYS A 19 -18.73 9.33 9.11
C LYS A 19 -17.68 10.41 8.82
N ASN A 20 -16.97 10.88 9.84
CA ASN A 20 -15.92 11.89 9.70
C ASN A 20 -14.74 11.37 8.87
N ALA A 21 -14.30 10.14 9.10
CA ALA A 21 -13.23 9.53 8.30
C ALA A 21 -13.63 9.37 6.82
N VAL A 22 -14.88 9.04 6.55
CA VAL A 22 -15.41 8.98 5.18
C VAL A 22 -15.44 10.38 4.57
N GLU A 23 -15.89 11.41 5.27
CA GLU A 23 -15.93 12.79 4.76
C GLU A 23 -14.51 13.34 4.52
N GLU A 24 -13.56 13.10 5.42
CA GLU A 24 -12.15 13.50 5.26
C GLU A 24 -11.48 12.84 4.05
N LEU A 25 -11.91 11.61 3.69
CA LEU A 25 -11.33 10.87 2.58
C LEU A 25 -12.05 11.12 1.25
N MET A 26 -13.39 11.20 1.28
CA MET A 26 -14.27 11.16 0.11
C MET A 26 -15.00 12.48 -0.15
N GLY A 27 -14.98 13.41 0.80
CA GLY A 27 -15.59 14.72 0.67
C GLY A 27 -14.92 15.60 -0.37
N GLU A 28 -15.44 16.82 -0.46
CA GLU A 28 -15.06 17.83 -1.45
C GLU A 28 -14.10 18.89 -0.93
N SER A 29 -13.61 18.74 0.31
CA SER A 29 -12.55 19.60 0.86
C SER A 29 -11.27 19.50 0.04
N ASP A 30 -10.46 20.56 0.07
CA ASP A 30 -9.18 20.60 -0.64
C ASP A 30 -8.22 19.51 -0.13
N ASP A 31 -8.20 19.27 1.18
CA ASP A 31 -7.39 18.21 1.80
C ASP A 31 -7.77 16.80 1.29
N ALA A 32 -9.07 16.52 1.16
CA ALA A 32 -9.55 15.24 0.64
C ALA A 32 -9.14 15.04 -0.82
N LYS A 33 -9.26 16.09 -1.64
CA LYS A 33 -8.86 16.10 -3.05
C LYS A 33 -7.36 15.91 -3.23
N GLU A 34 -6.55 16.66 -2.49
CA GLU A 34 -5.09 16.57 -2.55
C GLU A 34 -4.58 15.22 -2.07
N ARG A 35 -5.19 14.65 -1.02
CA ARG A 35 -4.89 13.27 -0.59
C ARG A 35 -5.15 12.26 -1.72
N ARG A 36 -6.31 12.34 -2.38
CA ARG A 36 -6.66 11.45 -3.52
C ARG A 36 -5.74 11.66 -4.72
N LYS A 37 -5.33 12.90 -5.01
CA LYS A 37 -4.38 13.21 -6.08
C LYS A 37 -3.00 12.61 -5.80
N ARG A 38 -2.46 12.83 -4.60
CA ARG A 38 -1.15 12.31 -4.18
C ARG A 38 -1.09 10.79 -4.28
N VAL A 39 -2.12 10.07 -3.85
CA VAL A 39 -2.11 8.59 -3.92
C VAL A 39 -2.18 8.07 -5.36
N ARG A 40 -2.83 8.80 -6.30
CA ARG A 40 -2.81 8.44 -7.72
C ARG A 40 -1.41 8.59 -8.31
N GLU A 41 -0.75 9.71 -8.04
CA GLU A 41 0.64 9.95 -8.48
C GLU A 41 1.60 8.90 -7.92
N LEU A 42 1.47 8.57 -6.63
CA LEU A 42 2.26 7.50 -6.02
C LEU A 42 1.97 6.12 -6.65
N GLY A 43 0.71 5.84 -7.00
CA GLY A 43 0.33 4.61 -7.70
C GLY A 43 0.97 4.51 -9.09
N GLU A 44 0.98 5.59 -9.86
CA GLU A 44 1.66 5.63 -11.16
C GLU A 44 3.17 5.44 -11.03
N LEU A 45 3.81 6.07 -10.04
CA LEU A 45 5.24 5.90 -9.77
C LEU A 45 5.57 4.47 -9.34
N ALA A 46 4.73 3.87 -8.50
CA ALA A 46 4.90 2.48 -8.07
C ALA A 46 4.80 1.51 -9.26
N HIS A 47 3.82 1.71 -10.16
CA HIS A 47 3.72 0.91 -11.39
C HIS A 47 4.96 1.05 -12.28
N LYS A 48 5.40 2.28 -12.54
CA LYS A 48 6.63 2.53 -13.34
C LYS A 48 7.87 1.91 -12.72
N ALA A 49 7.97 1.88 -11.38
CA ALA A 49 9.13 1.28 -10.71
C ALA A 49 9.23 -0.24 -10.93
N VAL A 50 8.09 -0.95 -11.07
CA VAL A 50 8.05 -2.41 -11.24
C VAL A 50 7.95 -2.87 -12.70
N GLU A 51 7.62 -1.98 -13.63
CA GLU A 51 7.65 -2.26 -15.06
C GLU A 51 9.07 -2.62 -15.56
N VAL A 52 9.16 -3.26 -16.73
CA VAL A 52 10.46 -3.63 -17.33
C VAL A 52 11.28 -2.37 -17.58
N GLY A 53 12.50 -2.34 -17.04
CA GLY A 53 13.38 -1.17 -17.07
C GLY A 53 13.15 -0.18 -15.91
N GLY A 54 12.14 -0.41 -15.07
CA GLY A 54 11.91 0.30 -13.83
C GLY A 54 12.98 0.01 -12.77
N SER A 55 13.01 0.86 -11.74
CA SER A 55 14.02 0.78 -10.68
C SER A 55 13.89 -0.50 -9.83
N SER A 56 12.69 -0.82 -9.36
CA SER A 56 12.43 -2.04 -8.58
C SER A 56 12.61 -3.30 -9.41
N HIS A 57 12.17 -3.29 -10.67
CA HIS A 57 12.43 -4.38 -11.62
C HIS A 57 13.94 -4.64 -11.76
N SER A 58 14.72 -3.58 -12.00
CA SER A 58 16.17 -3.68 -12.15
C SER A 58 16.84 -4.19 -10.87
N ASN A 59 16.42 -3.69 -9.71
CA ASN A 59 16.97 -4.12 -8.42
C ASN A 59 16.74 -5.61 -8.15
N ILE A 60 15.51 -6.10 -8.38
CA ILE A 60 15.20 -7.53 -8.21
C ILE A 60 15.93 -8.39 -9.26
N THR A 61 16.06 -7.90 -10.49
CA THR A 61 16.83 -8.59 -11.54
C THR A 61 18.29 -8.77 -11.13
N LEU A 62 18.94 -7.71 -10.63
CA LEU A 62 20.32 -7.76 -10.13
C LEU A 62 20.44 -8.71 -8.94
N PHE A 63 19.48 -8.68 -8.00
CA PHE A 63 19.45 -9.57 -6.86
C PHE A 63 19.38 -11.05 -7.27
N LEU A 64 18.53 -11.39 -8.25
CA LEU A 64 18.45 -12.74 -8.78
C LEU A 64 19.76 -13.17 -9.46
N GLN A 65 20.39 -12.29 -10.21
CA GLN A 65 21.70 -12.56 -10.82
C GLN A 65 22.77 -12.86 -9.78
N ASP A 66 22.81 -12.10 -8.69
CA ASP A 66 23.75 -12.33 -7.58
C ASP A 66 23.54 -13.71 -6.94
N ILE A 67 22.29 -14.08 -6.64
CA ILE A 67 21.96 -15.41 -6.11
C ILE A 67 22.45 -16.51 -7.07
N MET A 68 22.19 -16.36 -8.37
CA MET A 68 22.61 -17.35 -9.36
C MET A 68 24.14 -17.47 -9.43
N GLN A 69 24.87 -16.37 -9.29
CA GLN A 69 26.33 -16.39 -9.22
C GLN A 69 26.82 -17.08 -7.96
N GLN A 70 26.23 -16.80 -6.80
CA GLN A 70 26.58 -17.45 -5.55
C GLN A 70 26.38 -18.98 -5.59
N VAL A 71 25.31 -19.45 -6.23
CA VAL A 71 25.08 -20.90 -6.40
C VAL A 71 26.13 -21.52 -7.32
N LYS A 72 26.47 -20.86 -8.43
CA LYS A 72 27.49 -21.36 -9.37
C LYS A 72 28.88 -21.44 -8.73
N SER A 73 29.26 -20.44 -7.92
CA SER A 73 30.57 -20.39 -7.27
C SER A 73 30.73 -21.40 -6.11
N LYS A 74 29.65 -22.06 -5.68
CA LYS A 74 29.67 -23.11 -4.64
C LYS A 74 29.78 -24.53 -5.20
N ASN A 75 29.68 -24.70 -6.53
CA ASN A 75 29.96 -25.95 -7.25
C ASN A 75 31.39 -25.93 -7.81
#